data_AF-A0A846CHU4-F1
#
_entry.id   AF-A0A846CHU4-F1
#
_cell.length_a   1.000
_cell.length_b   1.000
_cell.length_c   1.000
_cell.angle_alpha   90.00
_cell.angle_beta   90.00
_cell.angle_gamma   90.00
#
_symmetry.space_group_name_H-M   'P 1'
#
loop_
_entity.id
_entity.type
_entity.pdbx_description
1 polymer ?
#
loop_
_entity_poly.entity_id
_entity_poly.type
_entity_poly.pdbx_seq_one_letter_code
_entity_poly.pdbx_strand_id
1 'polypeptide(L)'
;MIKQKFRQLHKVVAPIVFLPLFVTVITGVAYRLGRNWFGLSRDQAHILMVIHEAEYLGDEIKPFYVLLNGIGLMWMLITGIIMSGLFSKNKPKQNTDSKVILTKSEN
;
A
#
# COMPACT_ATOMS: atom_id res chain seq x y z
N MET A 1 -6.27 -20.22 5.74
CA MET A 1 -7.57 -19.61 5.36
C MET A 1 -7.59 -18.09 5.52
N ILE A 2 -7.27 -17.51 6.70
CA ILE A 2 -7.35 -16.05 6.93
C ILE A 2 -6.41 -15.23 6.01
N LYS A 3 -5.13 -15.62 5.86
CA LYS A 3 -4.18 -14.96 4.94
C LYS A 3 -4.65 -14.91 3.48
N GLN A 4 -5.33 -15.95 3.00
CA GLN A 4 -5.85 -15.99 1.63
C GLN A 4 -7.02 -15.02 1.43
N LYS A 5 -7.91 -14.88 2.42
CA LYS A 5 -8.98 -13.88 2.40
C LYS A 5 -8.43 -12.45 2.39
N PHE A 6 -7.43 -12.15 3.22
CA PHE A 6 -6.73 -10.85 3.19
C PHE A 6 -6.10 -10.56 1.83
N ARG A 7 -5.51 -11.57 1.18
CA ARG A 7 -4.93 -11.42 -0.15
C ARG A 7 -5.97 -11.14 -1.24
N GLN A 8 -7.14 -11.78 -1.17
CA GLN A 8 -8.22 -11.51 -2.10
C GLN A 8 -8.80 -10.10 -1.89
N LEU A 9 -9.06 -9.72 -0.63
CA LEU A 9 -9.54 -8.38 -0.29
C LEU A 9 -8.55 -7.30 -0.72
N HIS A 10 -7.26 -7.49 -0.40
CA HIS A 10 -6.22 -6.56 -0.81
C HIS A 10 -6.17 -6.38 -2.32
N LYS A 11 -6.23 -7.48 -3.09
CA LYS A 11 -6.21 -7.39 -4.56
C LYS A 11 -7.35 -6.56 -5.15
N VAL A 12 -8.55 -6.62 -4.57
CA VAL A 12 -9.72 -5.90 -5.09
C VAL A 12 -9.75 -4.45 -4.61
N VAL A 13 -9.44 -4.22 -3.33
CA VAL A 13 -9.55 -2.90 -2.71
C VAL A 13 -8.29 -2.05 -2.95
N ALA A 14 -7.12 -2.67 -3.15
CA ALA A 14 -5.87 -1.98 -3.43
C ALA A 14 -5.95 -0.97 -4.59
N PRO A 15 -6.43 -1.30 -5.80
CA PRO A 15 -6.48 -0.31 -6.88
C PRO A 15 -7.38 0.89 -6.55
N ILE A 16 -8.47 0.67 -5.81
CA ILE A 16 -9.41 1.73 -5.40
C ILE A 16 -8.73 2.68 -4.40
N VAL A 17 -8.00 2.13 -3.43
CA VAL A 17 -7.28 2.91 -2.41
C VAL A 17 -5.99 3.54 -2.97
N PHE A 18 -5.31 2.83 -3.86
CA PHE A 18 -4.04 3.26 -4.44
C PHE A 18 -4.21 4.42 -5.41
N LEU A 19 -5.29 4.47 -6.19
CA LEU A 19 -5.55 5.57 -7.12
C LEU A 19 -5.49 6.97 -6.46
N PRO A 20 -6.30 7.27 -5.42
CA PRO A 20 -6.24 8.58 -4.76
C PRO A 20 -4.89 8.81 -4.07
N LEU A 21 -4.29 7.77 -3.49
CA LEU A 21 -2.94 7.86 -2.93
C LEU A 21 -1.87 8.23 -3.97
N PHE A 22 -1.94 7.62 -5.14
CA PHE A 22 -1.03 7.90 -6.24
C PHE A 22 -1.17 9.35 -6.69
N VAL A 23 -2.41 9.82 -6.86
CA VAL A 23 -2.68 11.22 -7.20
C VAL A 23 -2.10 12.16 -6.15
N THR A 24 -2.37 11.94 -4.86
CA THR A 24 -1.87 12.81 -3.78
C THR A 24 -0.34 12.84 -3.72
N VAL A 25 0.33 11.70 -3.84
CA VAL A 25 1.80 11.65 -3.84
C VAL A 25 2.39 12.37 -5.07
N ILE A 26 1.86 12.10 -6.26
CA ILE A 26 2.36 12.71 -7.50
C ILE A 26 2.15 14.23 -7.49
N THR A 27 0.97 14.71 -7.10
CA THR A 27 0.73 16.15 -7.02
C THR A 27 1.57 16.83 -5.95
N GLY A 28 1.78 16.19 -4.79
CA GLY A 28 2.62 16.72 -3.73
C GLY A 28 4.11 16.82 -4.13
N VAL A 29 4.62 15.80 -4.83
CA VAL A 29 5.98 15.82 -5.40
C VAL A 29 6.08 16.88 -6.49
N ALA A 30 5.14 16.91 -7.43
CA ALA A 30 5.10 17.91 -8.50
C ALA A 30 5.02 19.34 -7.95
N TYR A 31 4.25 19.57 -6.87
CA TYR A 31 4.15 20.87 -6.22
C TYR A 31 5.50 21.32 -5.67
N ARG A 32 6.21 20.43 -4.96
CA ARG A 32 7.54 20.73 -4.40
C ARG A 32 8.58 20.98 -5.50
N LEU A 33 8.61 20.14 -6.53
CA LEU A 33 9.52 20.32 -7.66
C LEU A 33 9.21 21.62 -8.40
N GLY A 34 7.94 21.86 -8.70
CA GLY A 34 7.46 23.08 -9.35
C GLY A 34 7.87 24.36 -8.62
N ARG A 35 7.64 24.41 -7.30
CA ARG A 35 7.96 25.57 -6.46
C ARG A 35 9.46 25.75 -6.23
N ASN A 36 10.17 24.67 -5.94
CA ASN A 36 11.55 24.77 -5.45
C ASN A 36 12.59 24.67 -6.55
N TRP A 37 12.33 23.91 -7.62
CA TRP A 37 13.31 23.67 -8.69
C TRP A 37 12.97 24.45 -9.96
N PHE A 38 11.68 24.55 -10.31
CA PHE A 38 11.23 25.25 -11.52
C PHE A 38 10.79 26.69 -11.28
N GLY A 39 10.77 27.16 -10.03
CA GLY A 39 10.44 28.54 -9.69
C GLY A 39 8.99 28.94 -10.01
N LEU A 40 8.06 27.98 -10.14
CA LEU A 40 6.64 28.27 -10.37
C LEU A 40 6.10 29.17 -9.25
N SER A 41 5.23 30.12 -9.60
CA SER A 41 4.54 30.93 -8.60
C SER A 41 3.58 30.07 -7.76
N ARG A 42 3.14 30.60 -6.62
CA ARG A 42 2.20 29.89 -5.74
C ARG A 42 0.89 29.60 -6.47
N ASP A 43 0.42 30.56 -7.26
CA ASP A 43 -0.84 30.47 -8.00
C ASP A 43 -0.75 29.43 -9.12
N GLN A 44 0.38 29.37 -9.83
CA GLN A 44 0.64 28.34 -10.85
C GLN A 44 0.66 26.93 -10.25
N ALA A 45 1.25 26.77 -9.06
CA ALA A 45 1.32 25.48 -8.39
C ALA A 45 0.03 25.14 -7.61
N HIS A 46 -0.86 26.09 -7.37
CA HIS A 46 -2.07 25.90 -6.57
C HIS A 46 -3.02 24.85 -7.17
N ILE A 47 -3.09 24.74 -8.50
CA ILE A 47 -3.86 23.69 -9.17
C ILE A 47 -3.47 22.28 -8.70
N LEU A 48 -2.18 22.06 -8.38
CA LEU A 48 -1.71 20.79 -7.85
C LEU A 48 -2.27 20.52 -6.45
N MET A 49 -2.43 21.55 -5.62
CA MET A 49 -3.02 21.43 -4.28
C MET A 49 -4.54 21.18 -4.36
N VAL A 50 -5.23 21.82 -5.30
CA VAL A 50 -6.66 21.55 -5.56
C VAL A 50 -6.88 20.08 -5.90
N ILE A 51 -6.01 19.49 -6.72
CA ILE A 51 -6.05 18.06 -7.06
C ILE A 51 -5.56 17.19 -5.88
N HIS A 52 -4.52 17.62 -5.16
CA HIS A 52 -3.94 16.92 -4.01
C HIS A 52 -4.94 16.66 -2.88
N GLU A 53 -5.78 17.66 -2.60
CA GLU A 53 -6.73 17.61 -1.49
C GLU A 53 -8.16 17.30 -1.95
N ALA A 54 -8.33 17.06 -3.26
CA ALA A 54 -9.61 16.90 -3.93
C ALA A 54 -10.58 18.06 -3.65
N GLU A 55 -10.06 19.28 -3.55
CA GLU A 55 -10.82 20.50 -3.25
C GLU A 55 -11.90 20.79 -4.30
N TYR A 56 -11.70 20.34 -5.54
CA TYR A 56 -12.70 20.43 -6.61
C TYR A 56 -14.02 19.67 -6.32
N LEU A 57 -14.03 18.76 -5.33
CA LEU A 57 -15.25 18.06 -4.88
C LEU A 57 -16.01 18.85 -3.79
N GLY A 58 -15.47 19.97 -3.33
CA GLY A 58 -16.04 20.81 -2.28
C GLY A 58 -15.26 20.75 -0.97
N ASP A 59 -15.24 21.88 -0.27
CA ASP A 59 -14.47 22.08 0.97
C ASP A 59 -14.89 21.15 2.11
N GLU A 60 -16.14 20.73 2.14
CA GLU A 60 -16.68 19.82 3.16
C GLU A 60 -16.11 18.39 3.02
N ILE A 61 -15.78 17.96 1.80
CA ILE A 61 -15.31 16.59 1.50
C ILE A 61 -13.79 16.46 1.71
N LYS A 62 -13.06 17.56 1.54
CA LYS A 62 -11.61 17.65 1.71
C LYS A 62 -11.05 16.91 2.96
N PRO A 63 -11.54 17.16 4.20
CA PRO A 63 -11.03 16.46 5.37
C PRO A 63 -11.28 14.94 5.32
N PHE A 64 -12.42 14.51 4.79
CA PHE A 64 -12.73 13.08 4.63
C PHE A 64 -11.81 12.41 3.60
N TYR A 65 -11.54 13.10 2.48
CA TYR A 65 -10.63 12.61 1.46
C TYR A 65 -9.21 12.41 2.00
N VAL A 66 -8.67 13.41 2.72
CA VAL A 66 -7.34 13.31 3.33
C VAL A 66 -7.28 12.21 4.40
N LEU A 67 -8.31 12.11 5.25
CA LEU A 67 -8.41 11.07 6.26
C LEU A 67 -8.47 9.67 5.64
N LEU A 68 -9.29 9.48 4.61
CA LEU A 68 -9.43 8.20 3.91
C LEU A 68 -8.12 7.79 3.23
N ASN A 69 -7.38 8.74 2.65
CA ASN A 69 -6.04 8.47 2.12
C ASN A 69 -5.09 8.00 3.24
N GLY A 70 -5.05 8.69 4.38
CA GLY A 70 -4.21 8.28 5.51
C GLY A 70 -4.51 6.87 6.02
N ILE A 71 -5.80 6.56 6.22
CA ILE A 71 -6.25 5.22 6.66
C ILE A 71 -5.96 4.17 5.58
N GLY A 72 -6.25 4.49 4.32
CA GLY A 72 -6.03 3.61 3.18
C GLY A 72 -4.56 3.25 2.99
N LEU A 73 -3.66 4.23 3.14
CA LEU A 73 -2.22 4.02 3.11
C LEU A 73 -1.77 3.08 4.24
N MET A 74 -2.23 3.32 5.46
CA MET A 74 -1.89 2.49 6.62
C MET A 74 -2.36 1.04 6.40
N TRP A 75 -3.59 0.87 5.92
CA TRP A 75 -4.14 -0.44 5.59
C TRP A 75 -3.35 -1.15 4.48
N MET A 76 -3.02 -0.45 3.40
CA MET A 76 -2.20 -0.98 2.29
C MET A 76 -0.83 -1.42 2.77
N LEU A 77 -0.18 -0.62 3.62
CA LEU A 77 1.14 -0.91 4.18
C LEU A 77 1.11 -2.16 5.07
N ILE A 78 0.18 -2.21 6.04
CA ILE A 78 0.05 -3.33 6.97
C ILE A 78 -0.27 -4.62 6.22
N THR A 79 -1.28 -4.60 5.35
CA THR A 79 -1.69 -5.80 4.60
C THR A 79 -0.61 -6.25 3.61
N GLY A 80 0.08 -5.31 2.95
CA GLY A 80 1.23 -5.59 2.08
C GLY A 80 2.36 -6.29 2.81
N ILE A 81 2.76 -5.80 3.99
CA ILE A 81 3.83 -6.39 4.82
C ILE A 81 3.44 -7.80 5.32
N ILE A 82 2.19 -8.00 5.73
CA ILE A 82 1.71 -9.31 6.19
C ILE A 82 1.78 -10.36 5.06
N MET A 83 1.55 -9.94 3.82
CA MET A 83 1.55 -10.82 2.64
C MET A 83 2.93 -11.02 2.02
N SER A 84 3.82 -10.02 2.07
CA SER A 84 5.15 -10.08 1.45
C SER A 84 6.07 -11.12 2.10
N GLY A 85 5.75 -11.56 3.32
CA GLY A 85 6.51 -12.61 3.99
C GLY A 85 7.87 -12.14 4.50
N LEU A 86 8.10 -10.82 4.65
CA LEU A 86 9.33 -10.27 5.22
C LEU A 86 9.69 -10.86 6.60
N PHE A 87 8.69 -11.33 7.36
CA PHE A 87 8.88 -11.98 8.65
C PHE A 87 8.77 -13.52 8.61
N SER A 88 8.71 -14.12 7.42
CA SER A 88 8.57 -15.56 7.26
C SER A 88 9.93 -16.24 7.47
N LYS A 89 10.22 -16.64 8.72
CA LYS A 89 11.34 -17.53 9.02
C LYS A 89 11.14 -18.83 8.21
N ASN A 90 12.07 -19.10 7.29
CA ASN A 90 12.16 -20.38 6.59
C ASN A 90 12.20 -21.50 7.64
N LYS A 91 11.11 -22.26 7.79
CA LYS A 91 11.18 -23.51 8.53
C LYS A 91 11.93 -24.50 7.63
N PRO A 92 13.11 -25.00 8.02
CA PRO A 92 13.73 -26.10 7.29
C PRO A 92 12.73 -27.26 7.29
N LYS A 93 12.43 -27.78 6.10
CA LYS A 93 11.67 -29.03 5.95
C LYS A 93 12.51 -30.13 6.61
N GLN A 94 12.21 -30.49 7.85
CA GLN A 94 12.80 -31.68 8.44
C GLN A 94 12.10 -32.89 7.81
N ASN A 95 12.91 -33.64 7.06
CA ASN A 95 12.57 -34.81 6.27
C ASN A 95 11.71 -35.82 7.06
N THR A 96 10.43 -35.87 6.70
CA THR A 96 9.57 -37.04 6.95
C THR A 96 10.15 -38.31 6.29
N ASP A 97 11.03 -38.15 5.30
CA ASP A 97 11.71 -39.26 4.60
C ASP A 97 12.68 -40.06 5.48
N SER A 98 13.34 -39.46 6.47
CA SER A 98 14.25 -40.21 7.35
C SER A 98 13.50 -41.20 8.26
N LYS A 99 12.26 -40.89 8.64
CA LYS A 99 11.46 -41.77 9.49
C LYS A 99 10.92 -42.98 8.72
N VAL A 100 10.61 -42.81 7.43
CA VAL A 100 10.18 -43.88 6.51
C VAL A 100 11.34 -44.79 6.14
N ILE A 101 12.55 -44.25 5.98
CA ILE A 101 13.75 -45.05 5.67
C ILE A 101 14.17 -45.88 6.89
N LEU A 102 14.10 -45.33 8.10
CA LEU A 102 14.44 -46.08 9.33
C LEU A 102 13.43 -47.21 9.61
N THR A 103 12.12 -46.97 9.42
CA THR A 103 11.10 -48.03 9.59
C THR A 103 11.15 -49.10 8.52
N LYS A 104 11.71 -48.81 7.34
CA LYS A 104 11.92 -49.81 6.26
C LYS A 104 13.23 -50.60 6.41
N SER A 105 14.15 -50.16 7.26
CA SER A 105 15.41 -50.85 7.54
C SER A 105 15.30 -51.89 8.66
N GLU A 106 14.25 -51.82 9.48
CA GLU A 106 14.05 -52.69 10.64
C GLU A 106 13.10 -53.88 10.36
N ASN A 107 12.69 -54.08 9.10
CA ASN A 107 11.73 -55.12 8.69
C ASN A 107 12.21 -55.91 7.47
#